data_AF-A0A519XA42-F1
#
_entry.id   AF-A0A519XA42-F1
#
_cell.length_a   1.000
_cell.length_b   1.000
_cell.length_c   1.000
_cell.angle_alpha   90.00
_cell.angle_beta   90.00
_cell.angle_gamma   90.00
#
_symmetry.space_group_name_H-M   'P 1'
#
loop_
_entity.id
_entity.type
_entity.pdbx_description
1 polymer ?
#
loop_
_entity_poly.entity_id
_entity_poly.type
_entity_poly.pdbx_seq_one_letter_code
_entity_poly.pdbx_strand_id
1 'polypeptide(L)'
;MTTISFKNIVRVLFIGVLFFLGSYSPAIAQSDTTISDDEFTEIVADTTIQDSVENSVAVVATTTSKVNAAPAVAIKQDAKKTLWQTFIAGLIGGFLAFIMPCIFPMVPLTISYFTKRAGSKQKGIGQAIIYGLSIIVIYVAFGLLITVIFGSAGLNAFSSSGIFNFVFFLILVTFAISFFGAFEITLPSSFVNKIDQKADDSKGLGGIFFMAASLALVSFSCTGPIIGTLLVEASSKGTLLGPAVGMFGFALALSLPFTISAIFPGFLSSMPKSGGWLNSVKVCLGFLELAFALKFLSAADLVWHWEWFDREVFLVLWIVIFLLMGFYLLGKLKFSHDSDLPFVSVPRLFLAMLSFAFAIYMVPGLWGAPVSVLSGLAPPMNTQDFILTAGSSTVNSDTDFPTKVKYDDVFKKPVGFTPFFDLEEGLAYAKKVDKPVMIDFTGWACTNCRRMEDNVWIKPEVGNLIKQYVLIQLYVDERKIKMPEDKIHYSTILKHKTDDLGWWNAAFQAEHYNTNSQPFYVLTGHDLKPLVTPQGAIFNAGDYAIYLQSGLDAFVKK
;
A
#
# COMPACT_ATOMS: atom_id res chain seq x y z
N MET A 1 -27.44 11.45 13.39
CA MET A 1 -27.05 11.69 14.80
C MET A 1 -25.68 11.03 14.97
N THR A 2 -24.57 11.70 15.23
CA THR A 2 -24.30 12.85 16.11
C THR A 2 -23.15 13.66 15.48
N THR A 3 -23.35 14.96 15.24
CA THR A 3 -22.31 15.86 14.72
C THR A 3 -21.27 16.12 15.81
N ILE A 4 -20.13 15.43 15.77
CA ILE A 4 -18.98 15.75 16.60
C ILE A 4 -18.40 17.06 16.08
N SER A 5 -18.62 18.14 16.84
CA SER A 5 -18.14 19.49 16.49
C SER A 5 -16.62 19.52 16.46
N PHE A 6 -16.06 20.08 15.38
CA PHE A 6 -14.64 20.35 15.13
C PHE A 6 -13.89 20.90 16.35
N LYS A 7 -14.56 21.72 17.17
CA LYS A 7 -14.01 22.31 18.40
C LYS A 7 -13.63 21.27 19.47
N ASN A 8 -14.30 20.12 19.49
CA ASN A 8 -14.01 19.04 20.43
C ASN A 8 -12.81 18.19 19.96
N ILE A 9 -12.64 18.01 18.65
CA ILE A 9 -11.48 17.31 18.09
C ILE A 9 -10.20 18.13 18.33
N VAL A 10 -10.25 19.44 18.06
CA VAL A 10 -9.12 20.35 18.32
C VAL A 10 -8.79 20.41 19.82
N ARG A 11 -9.79 20.42 20.71
CA ARG A 11 -9.57 20.36 22.17
C ARG A 11 -8.93 19.04 22.61
N VAL A 12 -9.34 17.91 22.06
CA VAL A 12 -8.76 16.60 22.40
C VAL A 12 -7.31 16.51 21.90
N LEU A 13 -7.02 17.01 20.69
CA LEU A 13 -5.65 17.11 20.17
C LEU A 13 -4.78 18.04 21.03
N PHE A 14 -5.30 19.19 21.43
CA PHE A 14 -4.55 20.17 22.23
C PHE A 14 -4.28 19.66 23.66
N ILE A 15 -5.25 18.97 24.27
CA ILE A 15 -5.07 18.33 25.59
C ILE A 15 -4.09 17.15 25.50
N GLY A 16 -4.13 16.37 24.41
CA GLY A 16 -3.17 15.30 24.16
C GLY A 16 -1.72 15.80 24.04
N VAL A 17 -1.51 16.92 23.34
CA VAL A 17 -0.19 17.56 23.20
C VAL A 17 0.30 18.16 24.53
N LEU A 18 -0.57 18.78 25.31
CA LEU A 18 -0.23 19.33 26.64
C LEU A 18 0.12 18.24 27.67
N PHE A 19 -0.57 17.09 27.62
CA PHE A 19 -0.25 15.95 28.50
C PHE A 19 1.11 15.32 28.14
N PHE A 20 1.48 15.34 26.86
CA PHE A 20 2.77 14.88 26.37
C PHE A 20 3.93 15.80 26.75
N LEU A 21 3.70 17.11 26.81
CA LEU A 21 4.70 18.11 27.24
C LEU A 21 4.90 18.15 28.76
N GLY A 22 3.90 17.73 29.56
CA GLY A 22 3.97 17.73 31.02
C GLY A 22 4.72 16.56 31.67
N SER A 23 5.16 15.58 30.88
CA SER A 23 5.75 14.32 31.37
C SER A 23 7.25 14.22 31.05
N TYR A 24 8.04 15.24 31.40
CA TYR A 24 9.50 15.18 31.36
C TYR A 24 10.06 15.17 32.79
N SER A 25 10.49 13.99 33.25
CA SER A 25 11.38 13.86 34.41
C SER A 25 12.79 13.54 33.92
N PRO A 26 13.84 14.24 34.39
CA PRO A 26 15.20 13.91 34.01
C PRO A 26 15.69 12.70 34.83
N ALA A 27 16.07 11.61 34.15
CA ALA A 27 16.82 10.53 34.78
C ALA A 27 18.31 10.87 34.74
N ILE A 28 18.94 10.86 35.93
CA ILE A 28 20.34 11.21 36.20
C ILE A 28 21.26 10.13 35.60
N ALA A 29 22.25 10.58 34.83
CA ALA A 29 23.34 9.76 34.28
C ALA A 29 24.38 9.42 35.36
N GLN A 30 25.00 8.24 35.25
CA GLN A 30 26.18 7.86 36.03
C GLN A 30 27.35 7.60 35.07
N SER A 31 28.50 8.20 35.38
CA SER A 31 29.69 8.34 34.53
C SER A 31 30.78 7.28 34.77
N ASP A 32 31.59 7.13 33.73
CA ASP A 32 33.01 6.73 33.64
C ASP A 32 33.46 5.29 33.98
N THR A 33 34.11 4.66 33.00
CA THR A 33 35.58 4.49 33.09
C THR A 33 36.20 4.25 31.71
N THR A 34 37.08 5.17 31.33
CA THR A 34 38.05 5.13 30.23
C THR A 34 39.17 4.13 30.53
N ILE A 35 39.57 3.33 29.55
CA ILE A 35 40.94 2.79 29.46
C ILE A 35 41.45 3.05 28.04
N SER A 36 42.64 3.63 28.05
CA SER A 36 43.49 4.16 26.99
C SER A 36 44.27 3.08 26.24
N ASP A 37 44.64 3.47 25.01
CA ASP A 37 45.85 3.18 24.26
C ASP A 37 46.21 1.72 23.93
N ASP A 38 46.30 1.44 22.63
CA ASP A 38 47.45 0.75 22.04
C ASP A 38 47.56 1.13 20.54
N GLU A 39 48.67 1.79 20.20
CA GLU A 39 49.18 2.10 18.87
C GLU A 39 49.99 0.91 18.29
N PHE A 40 50.51 1.09 17.06
CA PHE A 40 51.45 0.26 16.25
C PHE A 40 50.80 -0.63 15.17
N THR A 41 51.19 -0.64 13.89
CA THR A 41 52.18 0.13 13.09
C THR A 41 51.94 -0.16 11.61
N GLU A 42 52.39 0.77 10.74
CA GLU A 42 52.51 0.63 9.29
C GLU A 42 53.53 -0.45 8.86
N ILE A 43 53.27 -1.09 7.71
CA ILE A 43 54.31 -1.64 6.83
C ILE A 43 54.02 -1.18 5.40
N VAL A 44 55.04 -0.56 4.80
CA VAL A 44 55.10 0.03 3.47
C VAL A 44 55.43 -1.03 2.40
N ALA A 45 54.96 -0.69 1.20
CA ALA A 45 55.04 -1.32 -0.13
C ALA A 45 56.40 -1.85 -0.62
N ASP A 46 56.34 -2.81 -1.56
CA ASP A 46 56.79 -2.69 -2.97
C ASP A 46 56.30 -3.98 -3.69
N THR A 47 56.01 -4.11 -5.00
CA THR A 47 56.61 -3.52 -6.19
C THR A 47 55.66 -3.70 -7.39
N THR A 48 55.39 -2.60 -8.10
CA THR A 48 55.50 -2.39 -9.57
C THR A 48 54.73 -3.27 -10.60
N ILE A 49 53.85 -2.67 -11.43
CA ILE A 49 54.06 -2.18 -12.85
C ILE A 49 53.50 -3.22 -13.86
N GLN A 50 52.74 -2.96 -14.94
CA GLN A 50 52.49 -1.78 -15.79
C GLN A 50 51.23 -1.98 -16.68
N ASP A 51 50.56 -0.86 -17.02
CA ASP A 51 49.95 -0.40 -18.31
C ASP A 51 49.31 -1.40 -19.30
N SER A 52 48.16 -1.14 -19.96
CA SER A 52 47.73 0.01 -20.78
C SER A 52 46.27 -0.27 -21.26
N VAL A 53 45.25 0.62 -21.20
CA VAL A 53 44.90 1.77 -22.09
C VAL A 53 44.92 1.34 -23.59
N GLU A 54 43.85 1.34 -24.43
CA GLU A 54 42.95 2.44 -24.81
C GLU A 54 41.81 1.98 -25.79
N ASN A 55 40.75 2.79 -25.85
CA ASN A 55 39.70 3.07 -26.87
C ASN A 55 39.55 2.33 -28.22
N SER A 56 38.28 2.15 -28.64
CA SER A 56 37.70 2.62 -29.93
C SER A 56 36.21 2.21 -30.05
N VAL A 57 35.26 3.15 -29.95
CA VAL A 57 34.45 3.80 -31.01
C VAL A 57 33.68 2.88 -31.99
N ALA A 58 32.39 3.18 -32.10
CA ALA A 58 31.29 2.55 -32.83
C ALA A 58 31.43 2.44 -34.37
N VAL A 59 30.79 1.42 -34.96
CA VAL A 59 30.16 1.49 -36.29
C VAL A 59 28.91 0.60 -36.38
N VAL A 60 27.85 1.20 -36.93
CA VAL A 60 26.54 0.70 -37.31
C VAL A 60 26.63 -0.33 -38.46
N ALA A 61 25.91 -1.44 -38.36
CA ALA A 61 25.59 -2.28 -39.52
C ALA A 61 24.11 -2.68 -39.51
N THR A 62 23.40 -2.07 -40.45
CA THR A 62 22.03 -2.33 -40.89
C THR A 62 21.87 -3.76 -41.38
N THR A 63 20.90 -4.51 -40.83
CA THR A 63 20.36 -5.69 -41.50
C THR A 63 18.86 -5.54 -41.66
N THR A 64 18.48 -5.46 -42.93
CA THR A 64 17.15 -5.34 -43.51
C THR A 64 16.25 -6.50 -43.11
N SER A 65 15.26 -6.29 -42.24
CA SER A 65 14.18 -7.26 -42.00
C SER A 65 13.02 -6.98 -42.96
N LYS A 66 12.90 -7.86 -43.96
CA LYS A 66 11.73 -7.96 -44.84
C LYS A 66 10.48 -8.27 -44.01
N VAL A 67 9.44 -7.50 -44.26
CA VAL A 67 8.05 -7.76 -43.90
C VAL A 67 7.62 -9.08 -44.54
N ASN A 68 7.26 -10.06 -43.70
CA ASN A 68 6.39 -11.16 -44.07
C ASN A 68 5.39 -11.36 -42.93
N ALA A 69 4.11 -11.29 -43.28
CA ALA A 69 2.97 -11.39 -42.41
C ALA A 69 3.03 -12.66 -41.56
N ALA A 70 3.03 -12.47 -40.23
CA ALA A 70 2.84 -13.54 -39.26
C ALA A 70 1.34 -13.64 -38.91
N PRO A 71 0.78 -14.87 -38.84
CA PRO A 71 -0.64 -15.11 -38.64
C PRO A 71 -1.09 -14.72 -37.23
N ALA A 72 -2.38 -14.38 -37.12
CA ALA A 72 -3.11 -14.02 -35.91
C ALA A 72 -2.58 -14.71 -34.64
N VAL A 73 -1.89 -13.92 -33.81
CA VAL A 73 -1.62 -14.31 -32.42
C VAL A 73 -2.96 -14.21 -31.69
N ALA A 74 -3.63 -15.35 -31.57
CA ALA A 74 -4.63 -15.55 -30.54
C ALA A 74 -3.99 -15.20 -29.21
N ILE A 75 -4.33 -14.02 -28.69
CA ILE A 75 -3.97 -13.60 -27.34
C ILE A 75 -4.55 -14.67 -26.42
N LYS A 76 -3.65 -15.32 -25.67
CA LYS A 76 -3.98 -16.33 -24.67
C LYS A 76 -5.07 -15.76 -23.77
N GLN A 77 -6.24 -16.40 -23.82
CA GLN A 77 -7.18 -16.38 -22.71
C GLN A 77 -6.38 -16.58 -21.41
N ASP A 78 -6.65 -15.76 -20.40
CA ASP A 78 -6.27 -16.06 -19.02
C ASP A 78 -6.90 -17.41 -18.65
N ALA A 79 -6.15 -18.47 -18.91
CA ALA A 79 -6.46 -19.81 -18.50
C ALA A 79 -6.52 -19.78 -16.97
N LYS A 80 -7.69 -20.10 -16.42
CA LYS A 80 -7.96 -20.43 -15.00
C LYS A 80 -6.66 -20.52 -14.21
N LYS A 81 -6.24 -19.43 -13.54
CA LYS A 81 -5.01 -19.49 -12.73
C LYS A 81 -5.19 -20.60 -11.69
N THR A 82 -4.48 -21.72 -11.85
CA THR A 82 -4.59 -22.94 -11.05
C THR A 82 -4.41 -22.61 -9.56
N LEU A 83 -4.97 -23.40 -8.64
CA LEU A 83 -4.77 -23.23 -7.19
C LEU A 83 -3.28 -23.07 -6.82
N TRP A 84 -2.40 -23.71 -7.58
CA TRP A 84 -0.94 -23.55 -7.50
C TRP A 84 -0.43 -22.14 -7.79
N GLN A 85 -0.97 -21.43 -8.78
CA GLN A 85 -0.59 -20.04 -9.06
C GLN A 85 -1.09 -19.08 -7.97
N THR A 86 -2.27 -19.32 -7.41
CA THR A 86 -2.75 -18.55 -6.24
C THR A 86 -1.85 -18.77 -5.02
N PHE A 87 -1.38 -20.02 -4.81
CA PHE A 87 -0.42 -20.34 -3.75
C PHE A 87 0.92 -19.62 -3.96
N ILE A 88 1.47 -19.64 -5.18
CA ILE A 88 2.72 -18.93 -5.51
C ILE A 88 2.56 -17.41 -5.34
N ALA A 89 1.45 -16.84 -5.80
CA ALA A 89 1.16 -15.42 -5.61
C ALA A 89 1.10 -15.07 -4.11
N GLY A 90 0.48 -15.93 -3.30
CA GLY A 90 0.48 -15.81 -1.84
C GLY A 90 1.88 -15.86 -1.25
N LEU A 91 2.67 -16.85 -1.67
CA LEU A 91 4.04 -17.03 -1.21
C LEU A 91 4.91 -15.79 -1.49
N ILE A 92 4.84 -15.25 -2.71
CA ILE A 92 5.54 -14.03 -3.10
C ILE A 92 5.05 -12.84 -2.26
N GLY A 93 3.72 -12.71 -2.12
CA GLY A 93 3.12 -11.67 -1.28
C GLY A 93 3.58 -11.72 0.18
N GLY A 94 3.73 -12.91 0.74
CA GLY A 94 4.21 -13.10 2.12
C GLY A 94 5.69 -12.73 2.31
N PHE A 95 6.55 -13.03 1.32
CA PHE A 95 7.95 -12.58 1.36
C PHE A 95 8.08 -11.06 1.19
N LEU A 96 7.26 -10.45 0.32
CA LEU A 96 7.20 -8.99 0.20
C LEU A 96 6.69 -8.33 1.48
N ALA A 97 5.68 -8.93 2.12
CA ALA A 97 5.14 -8.47 3.39
C ALA A 97 6.23 -8.41 4.47
N PHE A 98 7.12 -9.41 4.55
CA PHE A 98 8.18 -9.42 5.56
C PHE A 98 9.11 -8.19 5.52
N ILE A 99 9.30 -7.58 4.34
CA ILE A 99 10.14 -6.39 4.14
C ILE A 99 9.37 -5.10 4.52
N MET A 100 8.05 -5.18 4.72
CA MET A 100 7.24 -4.02 5.08
C MET A 100 7.65 -3.47 6.46
N PRO A 101 7.64 -2.14 6.63
CA PRO A 101 8.18 -1.46 7.79
C PRO A 101 7.47 -1.80 9.10
N CYS A 102 6.25 -2.34 9.09
CA CYS A 102 5.52 -2.69 10.31
C CYS A 102 5.79 -4.14 10.78
N ILE A 103 6.38 -4.99 9.94
CA ILE A 103 6.69 -6.39 10.26
C ILE A 103 8.14 -6.55 10.69
N PHE A 104 9.04 -5.88 9.99
CA PHE A 104 10.48 -5.97 10.24
C PHE A 104 10.90 -5.63 11.69
N PRO A 105 10.35 -4.59 12.35
CA PRO A 105 10.69 -4.26 13.74
C PRO A 105 10.27 -5.32 14.76
N MET A 106 9.33 -6.20 14.41
CA MET A 106 8.90 -7.28 15.29
C MET A 106 9.91 -8.43 15.31
N VAL A 107 10.83 -8.53 14.35
CA VAL A 107 11.84 -9.59 14.30
C VAL A 107 12.77 -9.54 15.52
N PRO A 108 13.41 -8.40 15.88
CA PRO A 108 14.18 -8.29 17.12
C PRO A 108 13.36 -8.59 18.38
N LEU A 109 12.10 -8.19 18.43
CA LEU A 109 11.21 -8.43 19.58
C LEU A 109 10.93 -9.92 19.76
N THR A 110 10.61 -10.63 18.67
CA THR A 110 10.43 -12.08 18.63
C THR A 110 11.70 -12.81 19.07
N ILE A 111 12.87 -12.38 18.59
CA ILE A 111 14.15 -12.99 18.96
C ILE A 111 14.46 -12.76 20.44
N SER A 112 14.26 -11.54 20.96
CA SER A 112 14.45 -11.23 22.38
C SER A 112 13.53 -12.09 23.27
N TYR A 113 12.27 -12.28 22.85
CA TYR A 113 11.31 -13.13 23.55
C TYR A 113 11.78 -14.59 23.65
N PHE A 114 12.18 -15.20 22.52
CA PHE A 114 12.65 -16.59 22.51
C PHE A 114 14.03 -16.76 23.14
N THR A 115 14.91 -15.76 23.06
CA THR A 115 16.24 -15.80 23.69
C THR A 115 16.14 -15.74 25.21
N LYS A 116 15.21 -14.94 25.77
CA LYS A 116 14.97 -14.88 27.23
C LYS A 116 14.24 -16.11 27.78
N ARG A 117 13.46 -16.81 26.96
CA ARG A 117 12.65 -17.98 27.36
C ARG A 117 13.31 -19.34 27.09
N ALA A 118 14.33 -19.40 26.23
CA ALA A 118 14.99 -20.63 25.84
C ALA A 118 15.90 -21.20 26.95
N GLY A 119 15.32 -21.95 27.88
CA GLY A 119 16.11 -22.71 28.86
C GLY A 119 17.02 -23.78 28.23
N SER A 120 16.57 -24.46 27.16
CA SER A 120 17.40 -25.41 26.38
C SER A 120 17.16 -25.28 24.87
N LYS A 121 18.19 -25.56 24.04
CA LYS A 121 18.11 -25.46 22.56
C LYS A 121 16.93 -26.25 21.98
N GLN A 122 16.69 -27.47 22.46
CA GLN A 122 15.59 -28.32 21.98
C GLN A 122 14.21 -27.74 22.33
N LYS A 123 14.04 -27.18 23.53
CA LYS A 123 12.79 -26.52 23.91
C LYS A 123 12.56 -25.24 23.11
N GLY A 124 13.61 -24.47 22.84
CA GLY A 124 13.54 -23.26 22.00
C GLY A 124 13.08 -23.57 20.56
N ILE A 125 13.64 -24.61 19.94
CA ILE A 125 13.23 -25.05 18.59
C ILE A 125 11.76 -25.48 18.56
N GLY A 126 11.31 -26.27 19.54
CA GLY A 126 9.91 -26.68 19.64
C GLY A 126 8.95 -25.49 19.77
N GLN A 127 9.31 -24.51 20.61
CA GLN A 127 8.52 -23.29 20.79
C GLN A 127 8.50 -22.41 19.52
N ALA A 128 9.61 -22.31 18.79
CA ALA A 128 9.70 -21.57 17.52
C ALA A 128 8.85 -22.20 16.40
N ILE A 129 8.80 -23.53 16.32
CA ILE A 129 7.93 -24.25 15.36
C ILE A 129 6.46 -24.03 15.70
N ILE A 130 6.09 -24.13 16.99
CA ILE A 130 4.72 -23.86 17.45
C ILE A 130 4.33 -22.41 17.14
N TYR A 131 5.25 -21.46 17.29
CA TYR A 131 5.03 -20.07 16.93
C TYR A 131 4.76 -19.89 15.43
N GLY A 132 5.59 -20.47 14.57
CA GLY A 132 5.37 -20.43 13.12
C GLY A 132 4.04 -21.06 12.70
N LEU A 133 3.72 -22.22 13.28
CA LEU A 133 2.44 -22.90 13.03
C LEU A 133 1.25 -22.08 13.53
N SER A 134 1.40 -21.39 14.66
CA SER A 134 0.37 -20.46 15.17
C SER A 134 0.12 -19.32 14.20
N ILE A 135 1.17 -18.70 13.64
CA ILE A 135 1.03 -17.65 12.61
C ILE A 135 0.23 -18.19 11.41
N ILE A 136 0.57 -19.37 10.90
CA ILE A 136 -0.13 -19.98 9.75
C ILE A 136 -1.61 -20.19 10.06
N VAL A 137 -1.92 -20.81 11.20
CA VAL A 137 -3.31 -21.09 11.61
C VAL A 137 -4.09 -19.79 11.78
N ILE A 138 -3.51 -18.78 12.43
CA ILE A 138 -4.17 -17.51 12.68
C ILE A 138 -4.45 -16.79 11.37
N TYR A 139 -3.50 -16.66 10.45
CA TYR A 139 -3.72 -15.97 9.17
C TYR A 139 -4.75 -16.68 8.28
N VAL A 140 -4.68 -18.01 8.19
CA VAL A 140 -5.66 -18.78 7.43
C VAL A 140 -7.04 -18.66 8.06
N ALA A 141 -7.14 -18.75 9.40
CA ALA A 141 -8.38 -18.57 10.12
C ALA A 141 -8.94 -17.16 9.92
N PHE A 142 -8.14 -16.11 10.07
CA PHE A 142 -8.56 -14.72 9.83
C PHE A 142 -9.01 -14.51 8.39
N GLY A 143 -8.25 -14.97 7.40
CA GLY A 143 -8.61 -14.84 5.99
C GLY A 143 -9.92 -15.56 5.65
N LEU A 144 -10.11 -16.78 6.16
CA LEU A 144 -11.34 -17.56 5.96
C LEU A 144 -12.53 -16.92 6.70
N LEU A 145 -12.35 -16.55 7.97
CA LEU A 145 -13.37 -15.97 8.83
C LEU A 145 -13.85 -14.64 8.25
N ILE A 146 -12.94 -13.76 7.84
CA ILE A 146 -13.27 -12.48 7.22
C ILE A 146 -14.03 -12.70 5.91
N THR A 147 -13.59 -13.66 5.08
CA THR A 147 -14.26 -13.98 3.81
C THR A 147 -15.68 -14.52 4.04
N VAL A 148 -15.89 -15.35 5.06
CA VAL A 148 -17.21 -15.95 5.37
C VAL A 148 -18.16 -14.94 6.04
N ILE A 149 -17.65 -14.13 6.98
CA ILE A 149 -18.47 -13.16 7.74
C ILE A 149 -18.84 -11.97 6.86
N PHE A 150 -17.85 -11.36 6.19
CA PHE A 150 -18.03 -10.10 5.48
C PHE A 150 -18.27 -10.26 3.98
N GLY A 151 -17.92 -11.41 3.40
CA GLY A 151 -17.93 -11.59 1.94
C GLY A 151 -16.88 -10.72 1.24
N SER A 152 -16.76 -10.90 -0.08
CA SER A 152 -15.83 -10.09 -0.90
C SER A 152 -16.19 -8.61 -0.90
N ALA A 153 -17.48 -8.29 -0.90
CA ALA A 153 -18.00 -6.92 -0.88
C ALA A 153 -17.76 -6.22 0.46
N GLY A 154 -17.99 -6.90 1.58
CA GLY A 154 -17.71 -6.35 2.91
C GLY A 154 -16.23 -6.08 3.07
N LEU A 155 -15.35 -7.02 2.68
CA LEU A 155 -13.90 -6.81 2.75
C LEU A 155 -13.44 -5.57 1.98
N ASN A 156 -13.97 -5.37 0.77
CA ASN A 156 -13.68 -4.18 -0.03
C ASN A 156 -14.18 -2.88 0.64
N ALA A 157 -15.40 -2.91 1.19
CA ALA A 157 -15.96 -1.78 1.94
C ALA A 157 -15.17 -1.48 3.23
N PHE A 158 -14.66 -2.51 3.92
CA PHE A 158 -13.81 -2.35 5.10
C PHE A 158 -12.45 -1.73 4.73
N SER A 159 -11.82 -2.21 3.66
CA SER A 159 -10.54 -1.65 3.18
C SER A 159 -10.66 -0.20 2.73
N SER A 160 -11.81 0.19 2.17
CA SER A 160 -12.08 1.55 1.71
C SER A 160 -12.78 2.42 2.77
N SER A 161 -12.99 1.90 3.99
CA SER A 161 -13.67 2.64 5.05
C SER A 161 -12.78 3.72 5.63
N GLY A 162 -13.27 4.97 5.66
CA GLY A 162 -12.55 6.09 6.28
C GLY A 162 -12.25 5.88 7.77
N ILE A 163 -13.17 5.25 8.52
CA ILE A 163 -12.97 4.95 9.95
C ILE A 163 -11.84 3.95 10.13
N PHE A 164 -11.83 2.87 9.33
CA PHE A 164 -10.81 1.83 9.39
C PHE A 164 -9.44 2.42 9.09
N ASN A 165 -9.31 3.14 7.97
CA ASN A 165 -8.07 3.82 7.58
C ASN A 165 -7.60 4.83 8.64
N PHE A 166 -8.51 5.61 9.25
CA PHE A 166 -8.15 6.57 10.29
C PHE A 166 -7.64 5.88 11.58
N VAL A 167 -8.23 4.75 11.98
CA VAL A 167 -7.72 3.96 13.12
C VAL A 167 -6.31 3.42 12.83
N PHE A 168 -6.05 2.94 11.61
CA PHE A 168 -4.69 2.51 11.24
C PHE A 168 -3.68 3.65 11.21
N PHE A 169 -4.08 4.82 10.73
CA PHE A 169 -3.25 6.01 10.83
C PHE A 169 -2.81 6.27 12.28
N LEU A 170 -3.75 6.27 13.24
CA LEU A 170 -3.43 6.47 14.66
C LEU A 170 -2.49 5.38 15.21
N ILE A 171 -2.73 4.12 14.85
CA ILE A 171 -1.89 3.00 15.28
C ILE A 171 -0.46 3.13 14.73
N LEU A 172 -0.30 3.39 13.43
CA LEU A 172 1.01 3.56 12.79
C LEU A 172 1.76 4.78 13.31
N VAL A 173 1.06 5.90 13.56
CA VAL A 173 1.68 7.08 14.20
C VAL A 173 2.16 6.74 15.61
N THR A 174 1.37 5.98 16.38
CA THR A 174 1.75 5.54 17.72
C THR A 174 3.00 4.66 17.69
N PHE A 175 3.10 3.73 16.73
CA PHE A 175 4.29 2.91 16.53
C PHE A 175 5.51 3.73 16.06
N ALA A 176 5.33 4.66 15.12
CA ALA A 176 6.40 5.54 14.67
C ALA A 176 6.97 6.38 15.83
N ILE A 177 6.10 6.93 16.69
CA ILE A 177 6.51 7.64 17.92
C ILE A 177 7.26 6.71 18.88
N SER A 178 6.84 5.44 19.00
CA SER A 178 7.56 4.44 19.78
C SER A 178 8.95 4.14 19.20
N PHE A 179 9.09 4.14 17.86
CA PHE A 179 10.36 3.96 17.18
C PHE A 179 11.31 5.15 17.30
N PHE A 180 10.78 6.38 17.38
CA PHE A 180 11.58 7.56 17.74
C PHE A 180 12.05 7.56 19.21
N GLY A 181 11.56 6.63 20.03
CA GLY A 181 12.01 6.44 21.41
C GLY A 181 11.29 7.31 22.44
N ALA A 182 10.11 7.87 22.12
CA ALA A 182 9.32 8.61 23.10
C ALA A 182 8.74 7.68 24.19
N PHE A 183 8.40 6.44 23.82
CA PHE A 183 8.04 5.36 24.74
C PHE A 183 8.34 4.03 24.08
N GLU A 184 8.79 3.04 24.85
CA GLU A 184 8.85 1.67 24.37
C GLU A 184 7.50 1.01 24.59
N ILE A 185 6.84 0.53 23.52
CA ILE A 185 5.67 -0.36 23.66
C ILE A 185 6.19 -1.73 24.13
N THR A 186 6.62 -1.80 25.39
CA THR A 186 6.78 -3.06 26.08
C THR A 186 5.41 -3.42 26.62
N LEU A 187 4.87 -4.58 26.23
CA LEU A 187 3.71 -5.14 26.90
C LEU A 187 3.97 -5.10 28.41
N PRO A 188 3.06 -4.51 29.23
CA PRO A 188 3.30 -4.36 30.64
C PRO A 188 3.71 -5.70 31.22
N SER A 189 4.85 -5.73 31.90
CA SER A 189 5.44 -6.96 32.44
C SER A 189 4.45 -7.72 33.32
N SER A 190 3.51 -7.04 33.96
CA SER A 190 2.41 -7.64 34.71
C SER A 190 1.42 -8.44 33.84
N PHE A 191 1.18 -8.06 32.59
CA PHE A 191 0.33 -8.79 31.65
C PHE A 191 1.08 -9.97 31.04
N VAL A 192 2.34 -9.77 30.65
CA VAL A 192 3.23 -10.84 30.17
C VAL A 192 3.45 -11.89 31.27
N ASN A 193 3.77 -11.45 32.49
CA ASN A 193 3.98 -12.34 33.64
C ASN A 193 2.68 -13.02 34.10
N LYS A 194 1.51 -12.40 33.96
CA LYS A 194 0.22 -13.08 34.26
C LYS A 194 -0.13 -14.13 33.22
N ILE A 195 0.14 -13.85 31.94
CA ILE A 195 -0.02 -14.82 30.86
C ILE A 195 1.01 -15.94 31.01
N ASP A 196 2.24 -15.61 31.40
CA ASP A 196 3.32 -16.58 31.61
C ASP A 196 3.11 -17.41 32.88
N GLN A 197 2.68 -16.84 34.00
CA GLN A 197 2.31 -17.61 35.21
C GLN A 197 1.14 -18.57 34.94
N LYS A 198 0.15 -18.13 34.15
CA LYS A 198 -0.99 -18.99 33.77
C LYS A 198 -0.64 -19.99 32.65
N ALA A 199 0.44 -19.74 31.91
CA ALA A 199 0.97 -20.61 30.87
C ALA A 199 2.04 -21.58 31.39
N ASP A 200 2.67 -21.33 32.53
CA ASP A 200 3.62 -22.27 33.18
C ASP A 200 2.92 -23.54 33.66
N ASP A 201 1.65 -23.46 34.07
CA ASP A 201 0.80 -24.65 34.34
C ASP A 201 0.34 -25.36 33.05
N SER A 202 0.40 -24.66 31.90
CA SER A 202 -0.08 -25.13 30.59
C SER A 202 0.99 -25.07 29.50
N LYS A 203 2.15 -25.71 29.72
CA LYS A 203 3.22 -25.95 28.71
C LYS A 203 3.71 -24.72 27.90
N GLY A 204 3.45 -23.48 28.31
CA GLY A 204 3.91 -22.26 27.63
C GLY A 204 3.27 -21.96 26.26
N LEU A 205 2.28 -22.74 25.80
CA LEU A 205 1.69 -22.57 24.44
C LEU A 205 0.79 -21.32 24.31
N GLY A 206 0.08 -20.94 25.37
CA GLY A 206 -0.86 -19.81 25.32
C GLY A 206 -0.19 -18.45 25.06
N GLY A 207 0.99 -18.21 25.64
CA GLY A 207 1.77 -16.98 25.43
C GLY A 207 2.29 -16.86 24.00
N ILE A 208 2.76 -17.98 23.42
CA ILE A 208 3.24 -18.05 22.03
C ILE A 208 2.10 -17.76 21.04
N PHE A 209 0.91 -18.33 21.28
CA PHE A 209 -0.27 -18.08 20.46
C PHE A 209 -0.71 -16.61 20.52
N PHE A 210 -0.72 -15.99 21.71
CA PHE A 210 -1.09 -14.58 21.86
C PHE A 210 -0.08 -13.63 21.19
N MET A 211 1.22 -13.93 21.27
CA MET A 211 2.25 -13.20 20.53
C MET A 211 2.06 -13.33 19.01
N ALA A 212 1.76 -14.53 18.50
CA ALA A 212 1.47 -14.74 17.09
C ALA A 212 0.21 -14.00 16.64
N ALA A 213 -0.83 -13.97 17.48
CA ALA A 213 -2.07 -13.23 17.21
C ALA A 213 -1.84 -11.72 17.15
N SER A 214 -1.01 -11.19 18.07
CA SER A 214 -0.65 -9.78 18.09
C SER A 214 0.14 -9.38 16.84
N LEU A 215 1.12 -10.20 16.44
CA LEU A 215 1.87 -10.01 15.19
C LEU A 215 0.94 -10.03 13.98
N ALA A 216 0.04 -11.01 13.89
CA ALA A 216 -0.89 -11.14 12.77
C ALA A 216 -1.82 -9.92 12.65
N LEU A 217 -2.34 -9.41 13.77
CA LEU A 217 -3.21 -8.25 13.81
C LEU A 217 -2.49 -6.97 13.36
N VAL A 218 -1.28 -6.71 13.87
CA VAL A 218 -0.48 -5.54 13.49
C VAL A 218 -0.03 -5.64 12.03
N SER A 219 0.42 -6.82 11.60
CA SER A 219 0.88 -7.06 10.23
C SER A 219 -0.26 -6.93 9.22
N PHE A 220 -1.46 -7.44 9.52
CA PHE A 220 -2.62 -7.34 8.63
C PHE A 220 -2.90 -5.89 8.19
N SER A 221 -2.67 -4.92 9.09
CA SER A 221 -2.74 -3.48 8.83
C SER A 221 -1.94 -3.04 7.60
N CYS A 222 -0.67 -3.46 7.52
CA CYS A 222 0.26 -3.04 6.49
C CYS A 222 0.23 -3.96 5.26
N THR A 223 -0.22 -5.20 5.43
CA THR A 223 -0.35 -6.18 4.35
C THR A 223 -1.73 -6.19 3.70
N GLY A 224 -2.67 -5.40 4.21
CA GLY A 224 -4.07 -5.31 3.76
C GLY A 224 -4.23 -5.19 2.24
N PRO A 225 -3.49 -4.30 1.54
CA PRO A 225 -3.58 -4.21 0.07
C PRO A 225 -3.14 -5.48 -0.66
N ILE A 226 -2.09 -6.14 -0.18
CA ILE A 226 -1.55 -7.38 -0.77
C ILE A 226 -2.55 -8.52 -0.53
N ILE A 227 -3.04 -8.66 0.71
CA ILE A 227 -4.01 -9.68 1.09
C ILE A 227 -5.36 -9.44 0.37
N GLY A 228 -5.83 -8.20 0.29
CA GLY A 228 -7.10 -7.85 -0.33
C GLY A 228 -7.13 -8.16 -1.82
N THR A 229 -6.10 -7.75 -2.56
CA THR A 229 -5.97 -8.08 -4.00
C THR A 229 -5.92 -9.59 -4.22
N LEU A 230 -5.15 -10.30 -3.39
CA LEU A 230 -5.03 -11.75 -3.46
C LEU A 230 -6.35 -12.46 -3.13
N LEU A 231 -7.08 -12.02 -2.10
CA LEU A 231 -8.35 -12.61 -1.68
C LEU A 231 -9.45 -12.37 -2.71
N VAL A 232 -9.52 -11.17 -3.31
CA VAL A 232 -10.50 -10.84 -4.34
C VAL A 232 -10.25 -11.68 -5.60
N GLU A 233 -8.99 -11.76 -6.05
CA GLU A 233 -8.62 -12.60 -7.20
C GLU A 233 -8.91 -14.08 -6.92
N ALA A 234 -8.59 -14.56 -5.71
CA ALA A 234 -8.84 -15.93 -5.31
C ALA A 234 -10.34 -16.26 -5.14
N SER A 235 -11.16 -15.28 -4.74
CA SER A 235 -12.61 -15.43 -4.53
C SER A 235 -13.39 -15.46 -5.85
N SER A 236 -12.93 -14.77 -6.88
CA SER A 236 -13.55 -14.76 -8.22
C SER A 236 -13.64 -16.16 -8.88
N LYS A 237 -12.94 -17.17 -8.32
CA LYS A 237 -12.88 -18.55 -8.84
C LYS A 237 -13.85 -19.53 -8.18
N GLY A 238 -14.81 -19.03 -7.37
CA GLY A 238 -16.03 -19.76 -7.01
C GLY A 238 -15.92 -20.87 -5.94
N THR A 239 -14.77 -21.04 -5.27
CA THR A 239 -14.65 -21.97 -4.13
C THR A 239 -13.88 -21.34 -2.97
N LEU A 240 -14.35 -21.58 -1.74
CA LEU A 240 -13.70 -21.12 -0.51
C LEU A 240 -12.24 -21.61 -0.36
N LEU A 241 -11.88 -22.65 -1.12
CA LEU A 241 -10.52 -23.19 -1.23
C LEU A 241 -9.52 -22.20 -1.84
N GLY A 242 -9.93 -21.34 -2.79
CA GLY A 242 -9.02 -20.37 -3.41
C GLY A 242 -8.41 -19.41 -2.38
N PRO A 243 -9.24 -18.65 -1.65
CA PRO A 243 -8.78 -17.78 -0.56
C PRO A 243 -7.96 -18.50 0.50
N ALA A 244 -8.38 -19.70 0.91
CA ALA A 244 -7.67 -20.49 1.93
C ALA A 244 -6.25 -20.88 1.48
N VAL A 245 -6.08 -21.35 0.24
CA VAL A 245 -4.78 -21.73 -0.33
C VAL A 245 -3.88 -20.51 -0.51
N GLY A 246 -4.44 -19.38 -0.93
CA GLY A 246 -3.70 -18.12 -1.07
C GLY A 246 -3.20 -17.58 0.26
N MET A 247 -4.06 -17.54 1.28
CA MET A 247 -3.69 -17.15 2.64
C MET A 247 -2.72 -18.11 3.29
N PHE A 248 -2.83 -19.42 3.02
CA PHE A 248 -1.88 -20.41 3.48
C PHE A 248 -0.49 -20.16 2.87
N GLY A 249 -0.39 -19.90 1.56
CA GLY A 249 0.87 -19.53 0.91
C GLY A 249 1.48 -18.25 1.49
N PHE A 250 0.65 -17.22 1.70
CA PHE A 250 1.07 -15.96 2.33
C PHE A 250 1.60 -16.16 3.74
N ALA A 251 0.86 -16.86 4.59
CA ALA A 251 1.23 -17.10 5.97
C ALA A 251 2.45 -18.02 6.12
N LEU A 252 2.59 -19.01 5.23
CA LEU A 252 3.76 -19.87 5.18
C LEU A 252 5.03 -19.05 4.89
N ALA A 253 5.01 -18.23 3.84
CA ALA A 253 6.13 -17.35 3.49
C ALA A 253 6.48 -16.36 4.61
N LEU A 254 5.47 -15.79 5.29
CA LEU A 254 5.70 -14.90 6.42
C LEU A 254 6.25 -15.63 7.65
N SER A 255 5.75 -16.83 7.96
CA SER A 255 6.16 -17.58 9.16
C SER A 255 7.60 -18.09 9.09
N LEU A 256 8.10 -18.43 7.89
CA LEU A 256 9.44 -18.98 7.69
C LEU A 256 10.56 -18.08 8.25
N PRO A 257 10.70 -16.79 7.86
CA PRO A 257 11.76 -15.94 8.37
C PRO A 257 11.64 -15.72 9.89
N PHE A 258 10.42 -15.64 10.45
CA PHE A 258 10.22 -15.52 11.89
C PHE A 258 10.62 -16.79 12.66
N THR A 259 10.23 -17.97 12.16
CA THR A 259 10.60 -19.25 12.76
C THR A 259 12.10 -19.50 12.65
N ILE A 260 12.73 -19.19 11.51
CA ILE A 260 14.19 -19.30 11.33
C ILE A 260 14.91 -18.38 12.32
N SER A 261 14.45 -17.13 12.43
CA SER A 261 15.00 -16.15 13.38
C SER A 261 14.89 -16.61 14.83
N ALA A 262 13.81 -17.32 15.19
CA ALA A 262 13.61 -17.88 16.52
C ALA A 262 14.41 -19.18 16.78
N ILE A 263 14.66 -20.00 15.75
CA ILE A 263 15.45 -21.25 15.87
C ILE A 263 16.95 -20.97 16.05
N PHE A 264 17.47 -19.93 15.39
CA PHE A 264 18.88 -19.56 15.44
C PHE A 264 19.12 -18.23 16.15
N PRO A 265 18.84 -18.11 17.47
CA PRO A 265 19.15 -16.89 18.21
C PRO A 265 20.65 -16.56 18.18
N GLY A 266 21.52 -17.58 17.99
CA GLY A 266 22.97 -17.42 17.79
C GLY A 266 23.38 -16.75 16.48
N PHE A 267 22.59 -16.87 15.40
CA PHE A 267 22.85 -16.19 14.12
C PHE A 267 22.55 -14.68 14.20
N LEU A 268 21.72 -14.25 15.16
CA LEU A 268 21.55 -12.84 15.50
C LEU A 268 22.39 -12.39 16.70
N SER A 269 22.95 -13.31 17.48
CA SER A 269 23.93 -13.00 18.52
C SER A 269 25.29 -12.56 17.93
N SER A 270 25.53 -12.83 16.65
CA SER A 270 26.62 -12.27 15.83
C SER A 270 26.26 -10.91 15.20
N MET A 271 24.99 -10.49 15.27
CA MET A 271 24.61 -9.12 14.95
C MET A 271 25.13 -8.25 16.11
N PRO A 272 25.90 -7.17 15.85
CA PRO A 272 26.60 -6.43 16.88
C PRO A 272 25.63 -6.04 18.00
N LYS A 273 26.01 -6.34 19.26
CA LYS A 273 25.22 -6.05 20.46
C LYS A 273 24.57 -4.69 20.32
N SER A 274 23.24 -4.66 20.32
CA SER A 274 22.31 -3.52 20.52
C SER A 274 22.95 -2.17 20.86
N GLY A 275 23.79 -1.65 19.97
CA GLY A 275 24.48 -0.38 20.09
C GLY A 275 23.73 0.67 19.29
N GLY A 276 24.35 1.83 19.07
CA GLY A 276 23.76 2.93 18.31
C GLY A 276 23.28 2.55 16.91
N TRP A 277 23.77 1.46 16.30
CA TRP A 277 23.29 0.99 14.99
C TRP A 277 21.85 0.48 15.03
N LEU A 278 21.46 -0.32 16.04
CA LEU A 278 20.09 -0.84 16.13
C LEU A 278 19.11 0.30 16.41
N ASN A 279 19.52 1.29 17.21
CA ASN A 279 18.71 2.50 17.42
C ASN A 279 18.56 3.30 16.12
N SER A 280 19.62 3.43 15.32
CA SER A 280 19.52 4.09 14.01
C SER A 280 18.60 3.37 13.03
N VAL A 281 18.60 2.03 13.00
CA VAL A 281 17.63 1.26 12.20
C VAL A 281 16.21 1.51 12.70
N LYS A 282 15.98 1.48 14.01
CA LYS A 282 14.66 1.76 14.63
C LYS A 282 14.14 3.14 14.23
N VAL A 283 14.96 4.18 14.36
CA VAL A 283 14.58 5.56 14.00
C VAL A 283 14.30 5.71 12.50
N CYS A 284 15.12 5.09 11.64
CA CYS A 284 14.87 5.10 10.18
C CYS A 284 13.53 4.43 9.86
N LEU A 285 13.24 3.26 10.46
CA LEU A 285 11.95 2.58 10.29
C LEU A 285 10.79 3.42 10.83
N GLY A 286 10.99 4.19 11.91
CA GLY A 286 10.00 5.16 12.41
C GLY A 286 9.67 6.26 11.40
N PHE A 287 10.66 6.82 10.70
CA PHE A 287 10.43 7.77 9.61
C PHE A 287 9.66 7.14 8.44
N LEU A 288 10.05 5.92 8.03
CA LEU A 288 9.33 5.19 6.98
C LEU A 288 7.89 4.90 7.39
N GLU A 289 7.67 4.41 8.61
CA GLU A 289 6.33 4.12 9.13
C GLU A 289 5.46 5.37 9.21
N LEU A 290 6.03 6.50 9.65
CA LEU A 290 5.32 7.78 9.64
C LEU A 290 4.91 8.20 8.22
N ALA A 291 5.81 8.04 7.23
CA ALA A 291 5.48 8.33 5.84
C ALA A 291 4.33 7.46 5.32
N PHE A 292 4.36 6.14 5.61
CA PHE A 292 3.27 5.23 5.25
C PHE A 292 1.98 5.52 6.01
N ALA A 293 2.04 5.99 7.25
CA ALA A 293 0.85 6.39 8.01
C ALA A 293 0.06 7.49 7.28
N LEU A 294 0.75 8.44 6.63
CA LEU A 294 0.12 9.51 5.85
C LEU A 294 -0.74 8.98 4.69
N LYS A 295 -0.45 7.78 4.15
CA LYS A 295 -1.32 7.14 3.14
C LYS A 295 -2.71 6.84 3.69
N PHE A 296 -2.77 6.30 4.90
CA PHE A 296 -4.03 5.95 5.54
C PHE A 296 -4.81 7.22 5.94
N LEU A 297 -4.11 8.28 6.35
CA LEU A 297 -4.72 9.59 6.55
C LEU A 297 -5.31 10.14 5.25
N SER A 298 -4.56 10.10 4.14
CA SER A 298 -5.04 10.50 2.82
C SER A 298 -6.24 9.68 2.34
N ALA A 299 -6.26 8.37 2.58
CA ALA A 299 -7.40 7.53 2.22
C ALA A 299 -8.65 7.91 3.02
N ALA A 300 -8.50 8.18 4.33
CA ALA A 300 -9.61 8.66 5.16
C ALA A 300 -10.10 10.05 4.73
N ASP A 301 -9.17 10.93 4.35
CA ASP A 301 -9.45 12.27 3.85
C ASP A 301 -10.34 12.27 2.60
N LEU A 302 -9.95 11.47 1.60
CA LEU A 302 -10.66 11.33 0.33
C LEU A 302 -12.07 10.77 0.54
N VAL A 303 -12.23 9.78 1.41
CA VAL A 303 -13.54 9.17 1.70
C VAL A 303 -14.45 10.11 2.49
N TRP A 304 -13.89 10.94 3.37
CA TRP A 304 -14.66 11.91 4.16
C TRP A 304 -14.79 13.27 3.49
N HIS A 305 -14.20 13.49 2.32
CA HIS A 305 -14.18 14.76 1.58
C HIS A 305 -13.82 15.94 2.49
N TRP A 306 -12.73 15.82 3.25
CA TRP A 306 -12.27 16.92 4.10
C TRP A 306 -11.49 17.99 3.31
N GLU A 307 -10.89 17.62 2.17
CA GLU A 307 -10.23 18.55 1.23
C GLU A 307 -9.18 19.47 1.87
N TRP A 308 -8.52 19.00 2.93
CA TRP A 308 -7.43 19.70 3.62
C TRP A 308 -6.11 18.95 3.48
N PHE A 309 -6.15 17.69 3.06
CA PHE A 309 -4.97 16.83 2.93
C PHE A 309 -4.72 16.48 1.46
N ASP A 310 -4.59 17.55 0.67
CA ASP A 310 -4.35 17.48 -0.77
C ASP A 310 -2.96 16.94 -1.11
N ARG A 311 -2.76 16.67 -2.41
CA ARG A 311 -1.53 16.08 -2.94
C ARG A 311 -0.29 16.87 -2.53
N GLU A 312 -0.37 18.19 -2.46
CA GLU A 312 0.72 19.08 -2.08
C GLU A 312 1.13 18.90 -0.62
N VAL A 313 0.14 18.91 0.29
CA VAL A 313 0.35 18.71 1.72
C VAL A 313 0.98 17.34 1.96
N PHE A 314 0.47 16.31 1.29
CA PHE A 314 1.03 14.96 1.34
C PHE A 314 2.49 14.93 0.89
N LEU A 315 2.81 15.51 -0.27
CA LEU A 315 4.17 15.52 -0.83
C LEU A 315 5.12 16.36 0.03
N VAL A 316 4.70 17.51 0.55
CA VAL A 316 5.53 18.33 1.45
C VAL A 316 5.89 17.56 2.72
N LEU A 317 4.91 16.92 3.36
CA LEU A 317 5.18 16.11 4.56
C LEU A 317 6.12 14.94 4.26
N TRP A 318 5.95 14.27 3.12
CA TRP A 318 6.87 13.23 2.66
C TRP A 318 8.29 13.78 2.46
N ILE A 319 8.45 14.88 1.73
CA ILE A 319 9.74 15.53 1.51
C ILE A 319 10.39 15.86 2.86
N VAL A 320 9.67 16.48 3.80
CA VAL A 320 10.18 16.81 5.13
C VAL A 320 10.62 15.56 5.90
N ILE A 321 9.83 14.49 5.90
CA ILE A 321 10.17 13.22 6.57
C ILE A 321 11.47 12.63 6.01
N PHE A 322 11.63 12.56 4.69
CA PHE A 322 12.84 12.01 4.07
C PHE A 322 14.06 12.93 4.21
N LEU A 323 13.87 14.25 4.25
CA LEU A 323 14.93 15.20 4.60
C LEU A 323 15.40 15.01 6.05
N LEU A 324 14.47 14.91 7.01
CA LEU A 324 14.78 14.66 8.41
C LEU A 324 15.49 13.31 8.60
N MET A 325 15.04 12.26 7.90
CA MET A 325 15.73 10.96 7.90
C MET A 325 17.16 11.07 7.34
N GLY A 326 17.36 11.83 6.27
CA GLY A 326 18.69 12.09 5.70
C GLY A 326 19.60 12.84 6.70
N PHE A 327 19.10 13.88 7.36
CA PHE A 327 19.85 14.62 8.38
C PHE A 327 20.16 13.78 9.62
N TYR A 328 19.23 12.91 10.00
CA TYR A 328 19.44 11.93 11.06
C TYR A 328 20.58 10.96 10.72
N LEU A 329 20.61 10.42 9.50
CA LEU A 329 21.66 9.51 9.05
C LEU A 329 23.04 10.17 8.95
N LEU A 330 23.10 11.48 8.69
CA LEU A 330 24.32 12.29 8.75
C LEU A 330 24.74 12.65 10.19
N GLY A 331 23.98 12.26 11.21
CA GLY A 331 24.27 12.55 12.61
C GLY A 331 23.98 14.00 13.03
N LYS A 332 23.22 14.76 12.23
CA LYS A 332 22.82 16.15 12.57
C LYS A 332 21.61 16.21 13.49
N LEU A 333 20.80 15.15 13.53
CA LEU A 333 19.70 14.97 14.48
C LEU A 333 20.05 13.81 15.40
N LYS A 334 19.82 13.98 16.72
CA LYS A 334 20.10 12.98 17.75
C LYS A 334 18.87 12.83 18.65
N PHE A 335 18.40 11.60 18.85
CA PHE A 335 17.34 11.29 19.81
C PHE A 335 17.93 10.84 21.16
N SER A 336 17.10 10.81 22.20
CA SER A 336 17.50 10.53 23.59
C SER A 336 18.30 9.22 23.76
N HIS A 337 18.00 8.22 22.94
CA HIS A 337 18.63 6.90 23.00
C HIS A 337 19.77 6.70 21.98
N ASP A 338 20.21 7.75 21.29
CA ASP A 338 21.34 7.67 20.35
C ASP A 338 22.70 7.86 21.03
N SER A 339 23.67 7.04 20.61
CA SER A 339 25.08 7.23 20.94
C SER A 339 25.71 8.34 20.08
N ASP A 340 26.74 9.03 20.61
CA ASP A 340 27.50 10.00 19.83
C ASP A 340 28.24 9.37 18.65
N LEU A 341 28.27 10.07 17.53
CA LEU A 341 28.90 9.64 16.28
C LEU A 341 30.06 10.58 15.95
N PRO A 342 31.33 10.17 16.18
CA PRO A 342 32.48 10.98 15.83
C PRO A 342 32.67 11.08 14.30
N PHE A 343 32.24 10.07 13.54
CA PHE A 343 32.31 10.03 12.08
C PHE A 343 31.08 9.35 11.47
N VAL A 344 30.70 9.76 10.25
CA VAL A 344 29.61 9.14 9.49
C VAL A 344 30.14 7.92 8.76
N SER A 345 29.55 6.75 9.02
CA SER A 345 29.94 5.52 8.31
C SER A 345 29.49 5.53 6.85
N VAL A 346 30.28 4.90 5.98
CA VAL A 346 30.00 4.81 4.53
C VAL A 346 28.57 4.30 4.23
N PRO A 347 28.04 3.25 4.88
CA PRO A 347 26.66 2.81 4.64
C PRO A 347 25.59 3.85 5.01
N ARG A 348 25.82 4.63 6.09
CA ARG A 348 24.91 5.71 6.50
C ARG A 348 24.92 6.85 5.50
N LEU A 349 26.09 7.16 4.94
CA LEU A 349 26.23 8.19 3.90
C LEU A 349 25.46 7.82 2.63
N PHE A 350 25.58 6.58 2.15
CA PHE A 350 24.81 6.10 0.99
C PHE A 350 23.30 6.11 1.25
N LEU A 351 22.87 5.71 2.45
CA LEU A 351 21.45 5.71 2.81
C LEU A 351 20.91 7.16 2.95
N ALA A 352 21.70 8.08 3.48
CA ALA A 352 21.35 9.50 3.54
C ALA A 352 21.23 10.09 2.13
N MET A 353 22.18 9.78 1.25
CA MET A 353 22.14 10.20 -0.16
C MET A 353 20.89 9.66 -0.88
N LEU A 354 20.52 8.40 -0.64
CA LEU A 354 19.28 7.82 -1.17
C LEU A 354 18.04 8.56 -0.65
N SER A 355 18.01 8.88 0.64
CA SER A 355 16.92 9.64 1.27
C SER A 355 16.77 11.03 0.67
N PHE A 356 17.88 11.75 0.48
CA PHE A 356 17.89 13.07 -0.17
C PHE A 356 17.53 12.99 -1.65
N ALA A 357 18.04 12.00 -2.39
CA ALA A 357 17.69 11.79 -3.78
C ALA A 357 16.19 11.54 -3.94
N PHE A 358 15.59 10.74 -3.04
CA PHE A 358 14.16 10.50 -3.02
C PHE A 358 13.35 11.76 -2.67
N ALA A 359 13.80 12.55 -1.69
CA ALA A 359 13.19 13.83 -1.36
C ALA A 359 13.21 14.80 -2.55
N ILE A 360 14.36 14.94 -3.23
CA ILE A 360 14.53 15.79 -4.42
C ILE A 360 13.69 15.29 -5.60
N TYR A 361 13.55 13.97 -5.78
CA TYR A 361 12.71 13.38 -6.83
C TYR A 361 11.23 13.77 -6.70
N MET A 362 10.72 13.98 -5.47
CA MET A 362 9.33 14.37 -5.23
C MET A 362 9.08 15.88 -5.44
N VAL A 363 10.13 16.71 -5.42
CA VAL A 363 10.04 18.18 -5.53
C VAL A 363 9.27 18.60 -6.79
N PRO A 364 9.57 18.11 -8.02
CA PRO A 364 8.77 18.40 -9.21
C PRO A 364 7.27 18.08 -9.10
N GLY A 365 6.90 17.10 -8.26
CA GLY A 365 5.51 16.72 -8.01
C GLY A 365 4.66 17.84 -7.39
N LEU A 366 5.29 18.75 -6.62
CA LEU A 366 4.64 19.93 -6.05
C LEU A 366 4.10 20.91 -7.11
N TRP A 367 4.57 20.78 -8.36
CA TRP A 367 4.17 21.62 -9.49
C TRP A 367 3.35 20.90 -10.55
N GLY A 368 2.85 19.71 -10.23
CA GLY A 368 1.98 18.92 -11.10
C GLY A 368 2.70 17.92 -11.99
N ALA A 369 3.99 17.66 -11.76
CA ALA A 369 4.66 16.55 -12.44
C ALA A 369 4.11 15.19 -11.96
N PRO A 370 3.99 14.19 -12.84
CA PRO A 370 3.64 12.84 -12.43
C PRO A 370 4.81 12.22 -11.65
N VAL A 371 4.55 11.83 -10.41
CA VAL A 371 5.53 11.14 -9.54
C VAL A 371 5.20 9.66 -9.57
N SER A 372 5.73 8.94 -10.57
CA SER A 372 5.36 7.55 -10.84
C SER A 372 5.64 6.60 -9.66
N VAL A 373 6.69 6.86 -8.86
CA VAL A 373 7.04 6.03 -7.70
C VAL A 373 6.00 6.11 -6.58
N LEU A 374 5.33 7.26 -6.43
CA LEU A 374 4.27 7.47 -5.43
C LEU A 374 2.86 7.27 -6.02
N SER A 375 2.76 6.84 -7.28
CA SER A 375 1.47 6.67 -7.93
C SER A 375 0.63 5.59 -7.24
N GLY A 376 -0.63 5.93 -6.98
CA GLY A 376 -1.54 5.14 -6.14
C GLY A 376 -1.38 5.36 -4.63
N LEU A 377 -0.20 5.82 -4.18
CA LEU A 377 0.04 6.16 -2.77
C LEU A 377 -0.35 7.62 -2.48
N ALA A 378 0.10 8.55 -3.32
CA ALA A 378 -0.25 9.96 -3.20
C ALA A 378 -1.73 10.20 -3.55
N PRO A 379 -2.35 11.26 -2.98
CA PRO A 379 -3.64 11.74 -3.45
C PRO A 379 -3.60 12.00 -4.97
N PRO A 380 -4.73 11.80 -5.68
CA PRO A 380 -4.79 12.00 -7.13
C PRO A 380 -4.47 13.44 -7.55
N MET A 381 -4.00 13.61 -8.78
CA MET A 381 -3.57 14.92 -9.31
C MET A 381 -4.67 15.98 -9.32
N ASN A 382 -5.94 15.57 -9.32
CA ASN A 382 -7.10 16.46 -9.31
C ASN A 382 -7.33 17.15 -7.95
N THR A 383 -6.66 16.74 -6.88
CA THR A 383 -6.67 17.45 -5.59
C THR A 383 -5.57 18.49 -5.48
N GLN A 384 -4.71 18.62 -6.49
CA GLN A 384 -3.63 19.61 -6.49
C GLN A 384 -4.16 20.98 -6.95
N ASP A 385 -3.99 21.99 -6.12
CA ASP A 385 -4.37 23.37 -6.37
C ASP A 385 -3.35 24.08 -7.28
N PHE A 386 -2.07 23.72 -7.20
CA PHE A 386 -0.98 24.37 -7.93
C PHE A 386 -0.35 23.47 -9.00
N ILE A 387 -0.67 23.74 -10.28
CA ILE A 387 -0.11 23.06 -11.45
C ILE A 387 0.50 24.10 -12.39
N LEU A 388 1.83 24.10 -12.57
CA LEU A 388 2.51 25.10 -13.42
C LEU A 388 2.11 25.03 -14.90
N THR A 389 1.70 23.85 -15.36
CA THR A 389 1.31 23.60 -16.76
C THR A 389 -0.13 24.04 -17.07
N ALA A 390 -0.89 24.52 -16.07
CA ALA A 390 -2.27 24.99 -16.25
C ALA A 390 -2.36 26.25 -17.15
N GLY A 391 -1.22 26.90 -17.46
CA GLY A 391 -1.15 28.03 -18.39
C GLY A 391 -1.08 27.69 -19.88
N SER A 392 -1.03 26.41 -20.29
CA SER A 392 -0.83 26.04 -21.70
C SER A 392 -1.58 24.78 -22.15
N SER A 393 -2.84 24.64 -21.74
CA SER A 393 -3.74 23.64 -22.31
C SER A 393 -5.09 24.28 -22.63
N THR A 394 -5.19 24.99 -23.76
CA THR A 394 -6.46 25.16 -24.46
C THR A 394 -6.95 23.77 -24.86
N VAL A 395 -7.70 23.14 -23.97
CA VAL A 395 -8.50 21.96 -24.30
C VAL A 395 -9.55 22.46 -25.30
N ASN A 396 -9.51 21.93 -26.53
CA ASN A 396 -10.67 21.98 -27.41
C ASN A 396 -11.79 21.25 -26.67
N SER A 397 -12.63 22.00 -25.96
CA SER A 397 -13.86 21.49 -25.38
C SER A 397 -14.69 20.98 -26.55
N ASP A 398 -14.99 19.68 -26.56
CA ASP A 398 -16.03 19.13 -27.44
C ASP A 398 -17.28 20.00 -27.23
N THR A 399 -17.69 20.74 -28.26
CA THR A 399 -18.76 21.75 -28.17
C THR A 399 -20.12 21.15 -27.82
N ASP A 400 -20.23 19.82 -27.79
CA ASP A 400 -21.45 19.06 -27.55
C ASP A 400 -21.48 18.38 -26.17
N PHE A 401 -20.39 18.45 -25.37
CA PHE A 401 -20.37 17.89 -24.01
C PHE A 401 -21.16 18.81 -23.04
N PRO A 402 -22.01 18.25 -22.15
CA PRO A 402 -22.83 19.06 -21.26
C PRO A 402 -21.98 19.92 -20.32
N THR A 403 -22.38 21.19 -20.16
CA THR A 403 -21.72 22.18 -19.28
C THR A 403 -21.80 21.83 -17.80
N LYS A 404 -22.77 21.01 -17.40
CA LYS A 404 -22.90 20.48 -16.03
C LYS A 404 -23.31 19.02 -16.10
N VAL A 405 -22.52 18.17 -15.46
CA VAL A 405 -22.76 16.73 -15.29
C VAL A 405 -23.32 16.50 -13.88
N LYS A 406 -24.11 15.45 -13.68
CA LYS A 406 -24.60 15.09 -12.34
C LYS A 406 -23.45 14.68 -11.43
N TYR A 407 -23.47 15.15 -10.17
CA TYR A 407 -22.44 14.94 -9.15
C TYR A 407 -21.07 15.58 -9.45
N ASP A 408 -20.98 16.49 -10.42
CA ASP A 408 -19.75 17.22 -10.78
C ASP A 408 -19.20 18.10 -9.63
N ASP A 409 -20.04 18.40 -8.65
CA ASP A 409 -19.71 19.13 -7.42
C ASP A 409 -19.00 18.26 -6.37
N VAL A 410 -19.18 16.94 -6.43
CA VAL A 410 -18.62 15.98 -5.47
C VAL A 410 -17.43 15.24 -6.08
N PHE A 411 -17.49 14.89 -7.36
CA PHE A 411 -16.44 14.12 -8.02
C PHE A 411 -15.53 15.02 -8.87
N LYS A 412 -14.25 15.09 -8.50
CA LYS A 412 -13.23 15.80 -9.29
C LYS A 412 -12.82 14.95 -10.50
N LYS A 413 -12.89 15.51 -11.70
CA LYS A 413 -12.53 14.83 -12.96
C LYS A 413 -11.05 14.40 -12.98
N PRO A 414 -10.71 13.22 -13.54
CA PRO A 414 -9.33 12.86 -13.82
C PRO A 414 -8.69 13.85 -14.81
N VAL A 415 -7.41 14.14 -14.64
CA VAL A 415 -6.69 15.12 -15.48
C VAL A 415 -6.70 14.67 -16.95
N GLY A 416 -7.22 15.51 -17.84
CA GLY A 416 -7.24 15.26 -19.29
C GLY A 416 -8.42 14.43 -19.80
N PHE A 417 -9.38 14.09 -18.94
CA PHE A 417 -10.58 13.29 -19.28
C PHE A 417 -11.87 13.95 -18.78
N THR A 418 -12.97 13.70 -19.50
CA THR A 418 -14.31 14.23 -19.17
C THR A 418 -15.28 13.07 -18.92
N PRO A 419 -15.32 12.52 -17.69
CA PRO A 419 -16.21 11.42 -17.34
C PRO A 419 -17.64 11.89 -17.01
N PHE A 420 -18.59 10.96 -17.10
CA PHE A 420 -19.88 11.03 -16.43
C PHE A 420 -19.82 10.26 -15.10
N PHE A 421 -20.48 10.76 -14.05
CA PHE A 421 -20.56 10.09 -12.74
C PHE A 421 -21.89 9.38 -12.48
N ASP A 422 -22.84 9.52 -13.40
CA ASP A 422 -24.13 8.85 -13.39
C ASP A 422 -24.28 7.96 -14.64
N LEU A 423 -24.71 6.73 -14.42
CA LEU A 423 -24.84 5.72 -15.48
C LEU A 423 -25.89 6.12 -16.53
N GLU A 424 -27.05 6.61 -16.10
CA GLU A 424 -28.17 6.93 -17.00
C GLU A 424 -27.83 8.15 -17.87
N GLU A 425 -27.21 9.16 -17.27
CA GLU A 425 -26.76 10.37 -17.97
C GLU A 425 -25.69 10.04 -19.02
N GLY A 426 -24.67 9.26 -18.65
CA GLY A 426 -23.60 8.86 -19.55
C GLY A 426 -24.11 7.98 -20.71
N LEU A 427 -25.04 7.06 -20.46
CA LEU A 427 -25.65 6.24 -21.51
C LEU A 427 -26.52 7.05 -22.46
N ALA A 428 -27.28 8.02 -21.95
CA ALA A 428 -28.09 8.91 -22.78
C ALA A 428 -27.21 9.74 -23.72
N TYR A 429 -26.09 10.26 -23.20
CA TYR A 429 -25.10 10.97 -24.00
C TYR A 429 -24.46 10.07 -25.05
N ALA A 430 -24.03 8.86 -24.68
CA ALA A 430 -23.42 7.89 -25.59
C ALA A 430 -24.33 7.52 -26.78
N LYS A 431 -25.65 7.40 -26.53
CA LYS A 431 -26.65 7.19 -27.60
C LYS A 431 -26.79 8.40 -28.53
N LYS A 432 -26.67 9.62 -27.99
CA LYS A 432 -26.75 10.86 -28.79
C LYS A 432 -25.53 11.02 -29.72
N VAL A 433 -24.34 10.72 -29.22
CA VAL A 433 -23.08 10.91 -29.96
C VAL A 433 -22.60 9.65 -30.72
N ASP A 434 -23.37 8.56 -30.62
CA ASP A 434 -23.09 7.25 -31.24
C ASP A 434 -21.67 6.71 -30.97
N LYS A 435 -21.20 6.86 -29.74
CA LYS A 435 -19.90 6.34 -29.28
C LYS A 435 -20.10 5.14 -28.34
N PRO A 436 -19.14 4.20 -28.30
CA PRO A 436 -19.14 3.14 -27.31
C PRO A 436 -18.90 3.69 -25.90
N VAL A 437 -19.26 2.91 -24.89
CA VAL A 437 -19.19 3.30 -23.48
C VAL A 437 -18.08 2.52 -22.78
N MET A 438 -17.28 3.24 -22.00
CA MET A 438 -16.30 2.66 -21.08
C MET A 438 -16.77 2.93 -19.65
N ILE A 439 -17.18 1.87 -18.96
CA ILE A 439 -17.55 1.93 -17.55
C ILE A 439 -16.30 1.62 -16.72
N ASP A 440 -15.90 2.56 -15.88
CA ASP A 440 -14.81 2.44 -14.91
C ASP A 440 -15.40 2.33 -13.50
N PHE A 441 -15.38 1.13 -12.94
CA PHE A 441 -15.70 0.91 -11.53
C PHE A 441 -14.49 1.24 -10.68
N THR A 442 -14.57 2.36 -9.98
CA THR A 442 -13.46 2.99 -9.26
C THR A 442 -13.83 3.27 -7.80
N GLY A 443 -12.89 3.83 -7.05
CA GLY A 443 -13.13 4.33 -5.70
C GLY A 443 -12.17 5.44 -5.30
N TRP A 444 -12.54 6.17 -4.25
CA TRP A 444 -11.74 7.17 -3.56
C TRP A 444 -10.45 6.58 -2.98
N ALA A 445 -10.57 5.49 -2.21
CA ALA A 445 -9.44 4.86 -1.55
C ALA A 445 -8.71 3.82 -2.43
N CYS A 446 -9.11 3.68 -3.70
CA CYS A 446 -8.60 2.66 -4.60
C CYS A 446 -7.20 2.99 -5.16
N THR A 447 -6.15 2.53 -4.47
CA THR A 447 -4.73 2.69 -4.86
C THR A 447 -4.45 2.22 -6.31
N ASN A 448 -5.01 1.06 -6.71
CA ASN A 448 -4.78 0.51 -8.05
C ASN A 448 -5.49 1.30 -9.15
N CYS A 449 -6.64 1.91 -8.85
CA CYS A 449 -7.38 2.77 -9.77
C CYS A 449 -6.55 4.03 -10.07
N ARG A 450 -6.07 4.71 -9.03
CA ARG A 450 -5.20 5.88 -9.17
C ARG A 450 -3.90 5.55 -9.89
N ARG A 451 -3.32 4.36 -9.62
CA ARG A 451 -2.13 3.87 -10.34
C ARG A 451 -2.34 3.71 -11.84
N MET A 452 -3.53 3.30 -12.28
CA MET A 452 -3.90 3.22 -13.69
C MET A 452 -4.06 4.61 -14.30
N GLU A 453 -4.75 5.52 -13.61
CA GLU A 453 -4.95 6.91 -14.07
C GLU A 453 -3.60 7.64 -14.27
N ASP A 454 -2.71 7.58 -13.26
CA ASP A 454 -1.45 8.33 -13.26
C ASP A 454 -0.40 7.77 -14.23
N ASN A 455 -0.33 6.44 -14.42
CA ASN A 455 0.76 5.80 -15.19
C ASN A 455 0.34 5.22 -16.54
N VAL A 456 -0.94 4.87 -16.70
CA VAL A 456 -1.43 4.19 -17.90
C VAL A 456 -2.29 5.14 -18.73
N TRP A 457 -3.29 5.80 -18.13
CA TRP A 457 -4.21 6.68 -18.87
C TRP A 457 -3.54 7.94 -19.42
N ILE A 458 -2.58 8.51 -18.68
CA ILE A 458 -1.81 9.69 -19.11
C ILE A 458 -0.99 9.44 -20.39
N LYS A 459 -0.68 8.18 -20.73
CA LYS A 459 0.11 7.89 -21.93
C LYS A 459 -0.70 8.18 -23.20
N PRO A 460 -0.13 8.85 -24.21
CA PRO A 460 -0.87 9.25 -25.41
C PRO A 460 -1.55 8.09 -26.14
N GLU A 461 -0.90 6.93 -26.20
CA GLU A 461 -1.42 5.71 -26.84
C GLU A 461 -2.72 5.20 -26.20
N VAL A 462 -2.87 5.36 -24.89
CA VAL A 462 -4.07 4.95 -24.14
C VAL A 462 -5.07 6.10 -24.08
N GLY A 463 -4.63 7.31 -23.70
CA GLY A 463 -5.50 8.46 -23.50
C GLY A 463 -6.28 8.84 -24.77
N ASN A 464 -5.67 8.71 -25.94
CA ASN A 464 -6.35 8.95 -27.23
C ASN A 464 -7.42 7.90 -27.54
N LEU A 465 -7.25 6.65 -27.10
CA LEU A 465 -8.26 5.61 -27.24
C LEU A 465 -9.42 5.82 -26.26
N ILE A 466 -9.12 6.16 -25.00
CA ILE A 466 -10.17 6.44 -23.99
C ILE A 466 -11.09 7.59 -24.45
N LYS A 467 -10.53 8.65 -25.07
CA LYS A 467 -11.33 9.77 -25.61
C LYS A 467 -12.29 9.40 -26.74
N GLN A 468 -12.13 8.22 -27.36
CA GLN A 468 -13.07 7.70 -28.35
C GLN A 468 -14.28 7.00 -27.70
N TYR A 469 -14.22 6.73 -26.41
CA TYR A 469 -15.33 6.23 -25.60
C TYR A 469 -16.04 7.36 -24.86
N VAL A 470 -17.31 7.14 -24.53
CA VAL A 470 -17.95 7.86 -23.43
C VAL A 470 -17.54 7.21 -22.12
N LEU A 471 -16.72 7.92 -21.35
CA LEU A 471 -16.22 7.46 -20.06
C LEU A 471 -17.28 7.68 -18.97
N ILE A 472 -17.63 6.62 -18.25
CA ILE A 472 -18.52 6.66 -17.09
C ILE A 472 -17.75 6.13 -15.89
N GLN A 473 -17.49 6.97 -14.89
CA GLN A 473 -16.82 6.57 -13.65
C GLN A 473 -17.84 6.33 -12.53
N LEU A 474 -17.88 5.09 -12.05
CA LEU A 474 -18.79 4.66 -10.99
C LEU A 474 -18.00 4.42 -9.70
N TYR A 475 -18.12 5.34 -8.74
CA TYR A 475 -17.49 5.23 -7.43
C TYR A 475 -18.28 4.26 -6.54
N VAL A 476 -17.65 3.17 -6.12
CA VAL A 476 -18.31 2.11 -5.30
C VAL A 476 -18.17 2.35 -3.79
N ASP A 477 -17.29 3.26 -3.37
CA ASP A 477 -16.98 3.61 -1.98
C ASP A 477 -17.56 4.96 -1.54
N GLU A 478 -18.37 5.61 -2.39
CA GLU A 478 -19.12 6.82 -2.02
C GLU A 478 -20.27 6.47 -1.06
N ARG A 479 -20.40 7.21 0.05
CA ARG A 479 -21.38 6.94 1.12
C ARG A 479 -22.22 8.15 1.52
N LYS A 480 -21.82 9.36 1.14
CA LYS A 480 -22.52 10.62 1.46
C LYS A 480 -23.72 10.85 0.55
N ILE A 481 -23.61 10.48 -0.73
CA ILE A 481 -24.70 10.63 -1.70
C ILE A 481 -25.72 9.52 -1.48
N LYS A 482 -26.92 9.88 -1.02
CA LYS A 482 -28.03 8.93 -0.80
C LYS A 482 -28.83 8.71 -2.07
N MET A 483 -29.21 7.45 -2.29
CA MET A 483 -30.04 7.09 -3.45
C MET A 483 -31.51 7.48 -3.20
N PRO A 484 -32.23 7.92 -4.25
CA PRO A 484 -33.68 8.12 -4.19
C PRO A 484 -34.42 6.85 -3.76
N GLU A 485 -35.45 6.97 -2.91
CA GLU A 485 -36.14 5.82 -2.29
C GLU A 485 -36.71 4.82 -3.32
N ASP A 486 -37.08 5.29 -4.51
CA ASP A 486 -37.58 4.50 -5.63
C ASP A 486 -36.53 3.60 -6.28
N LYS A 487 -35.24 3.94 -6.17
CA LYS A 487 -34.13 3.16 -6.74
C LYS A 487 -33.50 2.19 -5.73
N ILE A 488 -33.83 2.32 -4.45
CA ILE A 488 -33.23 1.49 -3.39
C ILE A 488 -33.77 0.06 -3.48
N HIS A 489 -32.86 -0.90 -3.57
CA HIS A 489 -33.16 -2.33 -3.54
C HIS A 489 -32.18 -3.07 -2.62
N TYR A 490 -32.51 -4.31 -2.27
CA TYR A 490 -31.63 -5.16 -1.49
C TYR A 490 -30.85 -6.09 -2.43
N SER A 491 -29.53 -5.92 -2.49
CA SER A 491 -28.70 -6.79 -3.31
C SER A 491 -28.46 -8.12 -2.61
N THR A 492 -28.91 -9.21 -3.22
CA THR A 492 -28.76 -10.56 -2.65
C THR A 492 -27.30 -11.02 -2.66
N ILE A 493 -26.51 -10.52 -3.64
CA ILE A 493 -25.09 -10.85 -3.80
C ILE A 493 -24.25 -10.13 -2.74
N LEU A 494 -24.52 -8.84 -2.50
CA LEU A 494 -23.79 -8.05 -1.51
C LEU A 494 -24.31 -8.24 -0.07
N LYS A 495 -25.52 -8.80 0.09
CA LYS A 495 -26.24 -8.88 1.37
C LYS A 495 -26.37 -7.51 2.05
N HIS A 496 -26.58 -6.46 1.25
CA HIS A 496 -26.65 -5.08 1.70
C HIS A 496 -27.74 -4.30 0.92
N LYS A 497 -28.31 -3.27 1.54
CA LYS A 497 -29.27 -2.35 0.92
C LYS A 497 -28.53 -1.29 0.11
N THR A 498 -29.04 -0.89 -1.06
CA THR A 498 -28.41 0.14 -1.92
C THR A 498 -28.86 1.56 -1.55
N ASP A 499 -28.69 1.94 -0.28
CA ASP A 499 -29.17 3.22 0.25
C ASP A 499 -28.28 4.42 -0.12
N ASP A 500 -27.05 4.18 -0.56
CA ASP A 500 -26.13 5.18 -1.09
C ASP A 500 -25.62 4.84 -2.49
N LEU A 501 -25.06 5.85 -3.15
CA LEU A 501 -24.55 5.75 -4.52
C LEU A 501 -23.48 4.67 -4.66
N GLY A 502 -22.59 4.52 -3.67
CA GLY A 502 -21.52 3.53 -3.73
C GLY A 502 -22.04 2.10 -3.61
N TRP A 503 -22.97 1.83 -2.70
CA TRP A 503 -23.62 0.51 -2.63
C TRP A 503 -24.46 0.22 -3.86
N TRP A 504 -25.11 1.23 -4.44
CA TRP A 504 -25.84 1.06 -5.70
C TRP A 504 -24.90 0.71 -6.86
N ASN A 505 -23.79 1.44 -7.01
CA ASN A 505 -22.77 1.16 -8.02
C ASN A 505 -22.12 -0.23 -7.82
N ALA A 506 -21.84 -0.60 -6.57
CA ALA A 506 -21.33 -1.92 -6.23
C ALA A 506 -22.34 -3.02 -6.56
N ALA A 507 -23.63 -2.81 -6.26
CA ALA A 507 -24.69 -3.77 -6.58
C ALA A 507 -24.84 -3.94 -8.09
N PHE A 508 -24.82 -2.82 -8.83
CA PHE A 508 -24.81 -2.84 -10.29
C PHE A 508 -23.62 -3.66 -10.82
N GLN A 509 -22.41 -3.44 -10.29
CA GLN A 509 -21.22 -4.21 -10.65
C GLN A 509 -21.41 -5.72 -10.40
N ALA A 510 -21.87 -6.07 -9.19
CA ALA A 510 -22.05 -7.45 -8.75
C ALA A 510 -23.11 -8.19 -9.56
N GLU A 511 -24.25 -7.54 -9.80
CA GLU A 511 -25.42 -8.18 -10.41
C GLU A 511 -25.30 -8.29 -11.92
N HIS A 512 -24.68 -7.32 -12.58
CA HIS A 512 -24.53 -7.32 -14.04
C HIS A 512 -23.27 -8.03 -14.52
N TYR A 513 -22.18 -7.97 -13.74
CA TYR A 513 -20.87 -8.46 -14.17
C TYR A 513 -20.28 -9.53 -13.25
N ASN A 514 -20.98 -9.93 -12.18
CA ASN A 514 -20.59 -10.98 -11.25
C ASN A 514 -19.18 -10.76 -10.65
N THR A 515 -18.84 -9.50 -10.35
CA THR A 515 -17.56 -9.11 -9.74
C THR A 515 -17.73 -7.91 -8.81
N ASN A 516 -16.81 -7.75 -7.86
CA ASN A 516 -16.79 -6.67 -6.86
C ASN A 516 -15.38 -6.08 -6.66
N SER A 517 -14.50 -6.25 -7.65
CA SER A 517 -13.11 -5.76 -7.62
C SER A 517 -12.98 -4.36 -8.24
N GLN A 518 -12.05 -3.55 -7.77
CA GLN A 518 -11.68 -2.28 -8.41
C GLN A 518 -10.14 -2.17 -8.54
N PRO A 519 -9.62 -1.56 -9.61
CA PRO A 519 -10.35 -1.05 -10.78
C PRO A 519 -10.94 -2.18 -11.62
N PHE A 520 -12.07 -1.93 -12.27
CA PHE A 520 -12.68 -2.86 -13.20
C PHE A 520 -13.31 -2.11 -14.37
N TYR A 521 -12.89 -2.45 -15.58
CA TYR A 521 -13.22 -1.74 -16.81
C TYR A 521 -14.12 -2.60 -17.69
N VAL A 522 -15.29 -2.07 -18.03
CA VAL A 522 -16.24 -2.70 -18.95
C VAL A 522 -16.39 -1.85 -20.20
N LEU A 523 -16.03 -2.42 -21.35
CA LEU A 523 -16.26 -1.80 -22.66
C LEU A 523 -17.58 -2.34 -23.21
N THR A 524 -18.55 -1.45 -23.44
CA THR A 524 -19.93 -1.83 -23.77
C THR A 524 -20.53 -0.94 -24.86
N GLY A 525 -21.53 -1.47 -25.57
CA GLY A 525 -22.41 -0.66 -26.40
C GLY A 525 -23.49 0.03 -25.57
N HIS A 526 -24.52 0.57 -26.22
CA HIS A 526 -25.60 1.28 -25.52
C HIS A 526 -26.58 0.35 -24.77
N ASP A 527 -26.42 -0.97 -24.91
CA ASP A 527 -27.22 -2.02 -24.31
C ASP A 527 -26.60 -2.61 -23.02
N LEU A 528 -25.51 -2.02 -22.52
CA LEU A 528 -24.78 -2.48 -21.33
C LEU A 528 -24.21 -3.90 -21.42
N LYS A 529 -24.26 -4.53 -22.60
CA LYS A 529 -23.62 -5.83 -22.85
C LYS A 529 -22.13 -5.61 -23.13
N PRO A 530 -21.22 -6.34 -22.46
CA PRO A 530 -19.79 -6.23 -22.75
C PRO A 530 -19.51 -6.57 -24.22
N LEU A 531 -18.78 -5.69 -24.91
CA LEU A 531 -18.29 -5.92 -26.28
C LEU A 531 -17.11 -6.90 -26.28
N VAL A 532 -16.30 -6.84 -25.22
CA VAL A 532 -15.15 -7.71 -24.97
C VAL A 532 -15.17 -8.15 -23.50
N THR A 533 -14.39 -9.19 -23.18
CA THR A 533 -14.28 -9.68 -21.80
C THR A 533 -13.79 -8.57 -20.88
N PRO A 534 -14.56 -8.17 -19.85
CA PRO A 534 -14.15 -7.13 -18.91
C PRO A 534 -12.83 -7.44 -18.22
N GLN A 535 -12.07 -6.40 -17.89
CA GLN A 535 -10.72 -6.53 -17.34
C GLN A 535 -10.54 -5.75 -16.04
N GLY A 536 -9.69 -6.27 -15.16
CA GLY A 536 -9.24 -5.57 -13.95
C GLY A 536 -8.07 -4.61 -14.22
N ALA A 537 -7.18 -4.44 -13.25
CA ALA A 537 -5.99 -3.61 -13.43
C ALA A 537 -4.98 -4.22 -14.44
N ILE A 538 -4.67 -3.48 -15.51
CA ILE A 538 -3.63 -3.82 -16.49
C ILE A 538 -2.57 -2.72 -16.47
N PHE A 539 -1.51 -2.90 -15.70
CA PHE A 539 -0.48 -1.87 -15.51
C PHE A 539 0.44 -1.67 -16.73
N ASN A 540 0.39 -2.56 -17.73
CA ASN A 540 1.09 -2.39 -18.99
C ASN A 540 0.22 -1.61 -19.97
N ALA A 541 0.72 -0.48 -20.44
CA ALA A 541 -0.03 0.42 -21.31
C ALA A 541 -0.28 -0.14 -22.72
N GLY A 542 0.65 -0.93 -23.27
CA GLY A 542 0.46 -1.59 -24.56
C GLY A 542 -0.66 -2.63 -24.49
N ASP A 543 -0.65 -3.46 -23.45
CA ASP A 543 -1.71 -4.47 -23.23
C ASP A 543 -3.08 -3.79 -23.02
N TYR A 544 -3.11 -2.67 -22.28
CA TYR A 544 -4.33 -1.91 -22.06
C TYR A 544 -4.83 -1.20 -23.33
N ALA A 545 -3.93 -0.68 -24.17
CA ALA A 545 -4.27 -0.10 -25.45
C ALA A 545 -4.88 -1.15 -26.41
N ILE A 546 -4.32 -2.37 -26.44
CA ILE A 546 -4.88 -3.50 -27.20
C ILE A 546 -6.30 -3.82 -26.71
N TYR A 547 -6.51 -3.84 -25.39
CA TYR A 547 -7.84 -4.05 -24.82
C TYR A 547 -8.83 -2.97 -25.27
N LEU A 548 -8.47 -1.68 -25.17
CA LEU A 548 -9.32 -0.58 -25.61
C LEU A 548 -9.61 -0.62 -27.11
N GLN A 549 -8.60 -0.92 -27.94
CA GLN A 549 -8.79 -1.05 -29.38
C GLN A 549 -9.75 -2.20 -29.72
N SER A 550 -9.64 -3.33 -29.03
CA SER A 550 -10.52 -4.48 -29.26
C SER A 550 -12.01 -4.17 -29.02
N GLY A 551 -12.32 -3.28 -28.07
CA GLY A 551 -13.68 -2.80 -27.84
C GLY A 551 -14.20 -1.88 -28.95
N LEU A 552 -13.33 -1.02 -29.51
CA LEU A 552 -13.68 -0.12 -30.62
C LEU A 552 -13.96 -0.95 -31.87
N ASP A 553 -13.09 -1.90 -32.17
CA ASP A 553 -13.23 -2.81 -33.31
C ASP A 553 -14.49 -3.66 -33.20
N ALA A 554 -14.88 -4.07 -31.98
CA ALA A 554 -16.10 -4.82 -31.73
C ALA A 554 -17.36 -3.94 -31.87
N PHE A 555 -17.28 -2.66 -31.51
CA PHE A 555 -18.39 -1.72 -31.68
C PHE A 555 -18.66 -1.43 -33.16
N VAL A 556 -17.63 -1.20 -33.97
CA VAL A 556 -17.75 -0.93 -35.42
C VAL A 556 -18.36 -2.12 -36.20
N LYS A 557 -18.21 -3.34 -35.68
CA LYS A 557 -18.78 -4.56 -36.29
C LYS A 557 -20.26 -4.78 -35.98
N LYS A 558 -20.82 -4.04 -35.03
CA LYS A 558 -22.23 -4.14 -34.59
C LYS A 558 -23.07 -3.16 -35.39
#